data_AF-A0A7C4WG12-F1
#
_entry.id   AF-A0A7C4WG12-F1
#
_cell.length_a   1.000
_cell.length_b   1.000
_cell.length_c   1.000
_cell.angle_alpha   90.00
_cell.angle_beta   90.00
_cell.angle_gamma   90.00
#
_symmetry.space_group_name_H-M   'P 1'
#
loop_
_entity.id
_entity.type
_entity.pdbx_description
1 polymer ?
#
loop_
_entity_poly.entity_id
_entity_poly.type
_entity_poly.pdbx_seq_one_letter_code
_entity_poly.pdbx_strand_id
1 'polypeptide(L)'
;MYLNFIKVLLRLSNITAILFVSYILYQVGLAPLLTYLNINPLPPIQKVPETLGGLLTLITIIIIVMFLLIFGVGYLVFTGWKHRKQVALPVKLFIAFLLGMITFILAGPISILIKIPIVPIISAAAILWVALRIISSYIGSAKDYISLEEAVEIVKSLHIKLTGLRSVEILEAELQPSDNTWFIRIGDLEYKVDASSGDVVRWGRLSKI
;
A
#
# COMPACT_ATOMS: atom_id res chain seq x y z
N MET A 1 -30.85 16.18 7.52
CA MET A 1 -30.05 17.45 7.47
C MET A 1 -29.03 17.51 6.32
N TYR A 2 -28.56 16.38 5.76
CA TYR A 2 -27.58 16.32 4.65
C TYR A 2 -28.07 16.82 3.28
N LEU A 3 -29.37 16.70 2.98
CA LEU A 3 -29.93 17.04 1.67
C LEU A 3 -29.81 18.54 1.31
N ASN A 4 -29.69 19.40 2.32
CA ASN A 4 -29.51 20.84 2.11
C ASN A 4 -28.06 21.22 1.80
N PHE A 5 -27.07 20.49 2.33
CA PHE A 5 -25.66 20.86 2.14
C PHE A 5 -25.19 20.61 0.71
N ILE A 6 -25.54 19.46 0.14
CA ILE A 6 -25.22 19.14 -1.27
C ILE A 6 -25.93 20.10 -2.23
N LYS A 7 -27.20 20.43 -1.98
CA LYS A 7 -27.94 21.43 -2.77
C LYS A 7 -27.33 22.83 -2.68
N VAL A 8 -26.86 23.22 -1.49
CA VAL A 8 -26.15 24.49 -1.29
C VAL A 8 -24.81 24.48 -2.02
N LEU A 9 -24.06 23.38 -1.99
CA LEU A 9 -22.79 23.23 -2.69
C LEU A 9 -22.96 23.28 -4.22
N LEU A 10 -23.98 22.60 -4.75
CA LEU A 10 -24.35 22.65 -6.17
C LEU A 10 -24.82 24.06 -6.60
N ARG A 11 -25.60 24.74 -5.75
CA ARG A 11 -25.99 26.14 -6.02
C ARG A 11 -24.78 27.07 -6.01
N LEU A 12 -23.88 26.93 -5.04
CA LEU A 12 -22.63 27.69 -4.97
C LEU A 12 -21.76 27.44 -6.21
N SER A 13 -21.63 26.18 -6.64
CA SER A 13 -20.89 25.81 -7.85
C SER A 13 -21.50 26.39 -9.13
N ASN A 14 -22.83 26.42 -9.23
CA ASN A 14 -23.50 27.02 -10.39
C ASN A 14 -23.35 28.54 -10.39
N ILE A 15 -23.42 29.19 -9.22
CA ILE A 15 -23.23 30.64 -9.10
C ILE A 15 -21.78 31.01 -9.45
N THR A 16 -20.78 30.26 -8.97
CA THR A 16 -19.38 30.51 -9.33
C THR A 16 -19.11 30.24 -10.81
N ALA A 17 -19.71 29.20 -11.39
CA ALA A 17 -19.60 28.94 -12.83
C ALA A 17 -20.26 30.06 -13.66
N ILE A 18 -21.44 30.56 -13.28
CA ILE A 18 -22.12 31.66 -13.97
C ILE A 18 -21.29 32.95 -13.88
N LEU A 19 -20.76 33.27 -12.69
CA LEU A 19 -19.90 34.45 -12.49
C LEU A 19 -18.61 34.33 -13.31
N PHE A 20 -18.01 33.15 -13.36
CA PHE A 20 -16.81 32.88 -14.15
C PHE A 20 -17.07 33.02 -15.66
N VAL A 21 -18.15 32.40 -16.16
CA VAL A 21 -18.54 32.48 -17.57
C VAL A 21 -18.90 33.91 -17.95
N SER A 22 -19.66 34.62 -17.11
CA SER A 22 -19.99 36.05 -17.31
C SER A 22 -18.73 36.93 -17.33
N TYR A 23 -17.76 36.67 -16.45
CA TYR A 23 -16.46 37.37 -16.44
C TYR A 23 -15.66 37.13 -17.72
N ILE A 24 -15.58 35.88 -18.20
CA ILE A 24 -14.91 35.54 -19.45
C ILE A 24 -15.62 36.18 -20.65
N LEU A 25 -16.95 36.12 -20.72
CA LEU A 25 -17.74 36.79 -21.77
C LEU A 25 -17.54 38.31 -21.77
N TYR A 26 -17.46 38.92 -20.58
CA TYR A 26 -17.21 40.35 -20.45
C TYR A 26 -15.79 40.73 -20.91
N GLN A 27 -14.77 40.02 -20.44
CA GLN A 27 -13.37 40.33 -20.76
C GLN A 27 -12.98 39.99 -22.20
N VAL A 28 -13.47 38.87 -22.73
CA VAL A 28 -13.09 38.37 -24.06
C VAL A 28 -14.01 38.94 -25.15
N GLY A 29 -15.29 39.17 -24.84
CA GLY A 29 -16.28 39.64 -25.82
C GLY A 29 -16.55 41.14 -25.75
N LEU A 30 -17.06 41.62 -24.61
CA LEU A 30 -17.57 43.00 -24.48
C LEU A 30 -16.46 44.04 -24.33
N ALA A 31 -15.40 43.76 -23.56
CA ALA A 31 -14.31 44.70 -23.31
C ALA A 31 -13.58 45.18 -24.59
N PRO A 32 -13.16 44.30 -25.52
CA PRO A 32 -12.57 44.74 -26.78
C PRO A 32 -13.58 45.48 -27.68
N LEU A 33 -14.87 45.10 -27.65
CA LEU A 33 -15.93 45.76 -28.43
C LEU A 33 -16.22 47.18 -27.92
N LEU A 34 -16.27 47.38 -26.61
CA LEU A 34 -16.44 48.69 -25.97
C LEU A 34 -15.24 49.60 -26.23
N THR A 35 -14.03 49.02 -26.18
CA THR A 35 -12.79 49.73 -26.53
C THR A 35 -12.78 50.17 -27.99
N TYR A 36 -13.27 49.31 -28.91
CA TYR A 36 -13.43 49.66 -30.33
C TYR A 36 -14.48 50.76 -30.56
N LEU A 37 -15.54 50.79 -29.76
CA LEU A 37 -16.57 51.83 -29.77
C LEU A 37 -16.15 53.13 -29.04
N ASN A 38 -14.89 53.20 -28.56
CA ASN A 38 -14.36 54.31 -27.78
C ASN A 38 -15.16 54.63 -26.51
N ILE A 39 -15.92 53.66 -26.01
CA ILE A 39 -16.64 53.72 -24.75
C ILE A 39 -15.68 53.17 -23.71
N ASN A 40 -15.29 54.00 -22.74
CA ASN A 40 -14.45 53.56 -21.64
C ASN A 40 -15.09 52.32 -20.99
N PRO A 41 -14.48 51.13 -21.08
CA PRO A 41 -15.02 49.97 -20.40
C PRO A 41 -15.07 50.30 -18.91
N LEU A 42 -16.18 49.94 -18.25
CA LEU A 42 -16.26 50.01 -16.79
C LEU A 42 -14.97 49.42 -16.21
N PRO A 43 -14.37 50.04 -15.17
CA PRO A 43 -13.13 49.54 -14.59
C PRO A 43 -13.33 48.04 -14.33
N PRO A 44 -12.40 47.18 -14.79
CA PRO A 44 -12.53 45.76 -14.56
C PRO A 44 -12.78 45.57 -13.07
N ILE A 45 -13.65 44.64 -12.70
CA ILE A 45 -13.86 44.29 -11.30
C ILE A 45 -12.54 43.68 -10.80
N GLN A 46 -11.53 44.51 -10.51
CA GLN A 46 -10.13 44.13 -10.27
C GLN A 46 -10.01 43.20 -9.07
N LYS A 47 -10.99 43.25 -8.17
CA LYS A 47 -11.08 42.39 -7.00
C LYS A 47 -11.54 40.96 -7.31
N VAL A 48 -12.19 40.69 -8.44
CA VAL A 48 -12.66 39.33 -8.79
C VAL A 48 -11.52 38.39 -9.18
N PRO A 49 -10.57 38.74 -10.08
CA PRO A 49 -9.45 37.85 -10.38
C PRO A 49 -8.50 37.67 -9.18
N GLU A 50 -8.33 38.68 -8.32
CA GLU A 50 -7.53 38.56 -7.09
C GLU A 50 -8.18 37.62 -6.06
N THR A 51 -9.50 37.74 -5.85
CA THR A 51 -10.22 36.83 -4.94
C THR A 51 -10.35 35.42 -5.50
N LEU A 52 -10.56 35.27 -6.82
CA LEU A 52 -10.59 33.96 -7.48
C LEU A 52 -9.19 33.30 -7.44
N GLY A 53 -8.13 34.07 -7.69
CA GLY A 53 -6.74 33.62 -7.60
C GLY A 53 -6.39 33.17 -6.18
N GLY A 54 -6.70 33.97 -5.16
CA GLY A 54 -6.48 33.60 -3.76
C GLY A 54 -7.27 32.36 -3.33
N LEU A 55 -8.50 32.19 -3.82
CA LEU A 55 -9.34 31.02 -3.55
C LEU A 55 -8.79 29.76 -4.23
N LEU A 56 -8.31 29.87 -5.48
CA LEU A 56 -7.59 28.80 -6.18
C LEU A 56 -6.31 28.39 -5.42
N THR A 57 -5.48 29.35 -5.01
CA THR A 57 -4.28 29.08 -4.23
C THR A 57 -4.60 28.36 -2.92
N LEU A 58 -5.64 28.80 -2.21
CA LEU A 58 -6.08 28.17 -0.96
C LEU A 58 -6.57 26.74 -1.19
N ILE A 59 -7.34 26.49 -2.24
CA ILE A 59 -7.77 25.13 -2.62
C ILE A 59 -6.54 24.26 -2.95
N THR A 60 -5.59 24.77 -3.72
CA THR A 60 -4.36 24.04 -4.05
C THR A 60 -3.58 23.65 -2.79
N ILE A 61 -3.43 24.57 -1.83
CA ILE A 61 -2.76 24.30 -0.55
C ILE A 61 -3.50 23.19 0.21
N ILE A 62 -4.84 23.27 0.30
CA ILE A 62 -5.64 22.24 0.97
C ILE A 62 -5.45 20.88 0.31
N ILE A 63 -5.47 20.81 -1.02
CA ILE A 63 -5.27 19.56 -1.77
C ILE A 63 -3.89 18.98 -1.46
N ILE A 64 -2.83 19.79 -1.48
CA ILE A 64 -1.46 19.35 -1.17
C ILE A 64 -1.39 18.80 0.26
N VAL A 65 -1.96 19.51 1.23
CA VAL A 65 -2.00 19.07 2.64
C VAL A 65 -2.75 17.75 2.78
N MET A 66 -3.91 17.60 2.13
CA MET A 66 -4.65 16.34 2.13
C MET A 66 -3.85 15.19 1.51
N PHE A 67 -3.15 15.46 0.40
CA PHE A 67 -2.34 14.46 -0.27
C PHE A 67 -1.18 13.99 0.62
N LEU A 68 -0.51 14.91 1.31
CA LEU A 68 0.53 14.60 2.29
C LEU A 68 -0.01 13.79 3.47
N LEU A 69 -1.21 14.10 3.97
CA LEU A 69 -1.85 13.33 5.04
C LEU A 69 -2.20 11.91 4.59
N ILE A 70 -2.75 11.75 3.38
CA ILE A 70 -3.05 10.44 2.78
C ILE A 70 -1.77 9.60 2.68
N PHE A 71 -0.69 10.18 2.16
CA PHE A 71 0.60 9.51 2.08
C PHE A 71 1.17 9.16 3.46
N GLY A 72 1.15 10.10 4.40
CA GLY A 72 1.70 9.91 5.74
C GLY A 72 0.98 8.82 6.52
N VAL A 73 -0.36 8.86 6.54
CA VAL A 73 -1.19 7.84 7.20
C VAL A 73 -1.05 6.49 6.50
N GLY A 74 -1.09 6.49 5.17
CA GLY A 74 -0.95 5.27 4.39
C GLY A 74 0.41 4.59 4.56
N TYR A 75 1.49 5.37 4.65
CA TYR A 75 2.81 4.86 4.99
C TYR A 75 2.86 4.29 6.41
N LEU A 76 2.22 4.98 7.37
CA LEU A 76 2.13 4.51 8.76
C LEU A 76 1.40 3.16 8.83
N VAL A 77 0.28 3.00 8.11
CA VAL A 77 -0.42 1.71 8.01
C VAL A 77 0.49 0.66 7.36
N PHE A 78 1.19 1.01 6.27
CA PHE A 78 2.09 0.10 5.58
C PHE A 78 3.24 -0.43 6.46
N THR A 79 3.63 0.28 7.52
CA THR A 79 4.61 -0.24 8.50
C THR A 79 4.19 -1.54 9.17
N GLY A 80 2.88 -1.84 9.22
CA GLY A 80 2.33 -3.09 9.72
C GLY A 80 2.75 -4.31 8.91
N TRP A 81 3.23 -4.13 7.67
CA TRP A 81 3.75 -5.20 6.82
C TRP A 81 5.17 -5.61 7.22
N LYS A 82 5.37 -6.88 7.58
CA LYS A 82 6.66 -7.42 8.07
C LYS A 82 7.73 -7.43 6.97
N HIS A 83 7.39 -7.85 5.75
CA HIS A 83 8.34 -8.02 4.64
C HIS A 83 8.55 -6.76 3.78
N ARG A 84 8.30 -5.57 4.35
CA ARG A 84 8.29 -4.30 3.60
C ARG A 84 9.66 -3.90 3.02
N LYS A 85 10.75 -4.49 3.50
CA LYS A 85 12.12 -4.14 3.06
C LYS A 85 12.40 -4.59 1.62
N GLN A 86 11.84 -5.72 1.20
CA GLN A 86 12.09 -6.35 -0.10
C GLN A 86 11.33 -5.69 -1.27
N VAL A 87 10.32 -4.87 -0.97
CA VAL A 87 9.50 -4.19 -2.00
C VAL A 87 10.27 -3.02 -2.61
N ALA A 88 10.15 -2.77 -3.92
CA ALA A 88 10.76 -1.62 -4.56
C ALA A 88 10.11 -0.29 -4.10
N LEU A 89 10.90 0.79 -3.99
CA LEU A 89 10.42 2.11 -3.54
C LEU A 89 9.15 2.61 -4.26
N PRO A 90 9.04 2.60 -5.61
CA PRO A 90 7.83 3.09 -6.28
C PRO A 90 6.58 2.26 -5.90
N VAL A 91 6.75 0.95 -5.69
CA VAL A 91 5.67 0.07 -5.26
C VAL A 91 5.27 0.35 -3.81
N LYS A 92 6.23 0.66 -2.91
CA LYS A 92 5.91 1.09 -1.55
C LYS A 92 5.09 2.37 -1.52
N LEU A 93 5.46 3.35 -2.34
CA LEU A 93 4.74 4.62 -2.42
C LEU A 93 3.32 4.42 -2.95
N PHE A 94 3.16 3.59 -3.98
CA PHE A 94 1.85 3.25 -4.53
C PHE A 94 0.96 2.54 -3.50
N ILE A 95 1.49 1.53 -2.81
CA ILE A 95 0.75 0.81 -1.76
C ILE A 95 0.42 1.73 -0.58
N ALA A 96 1.36 2.57 -0.16
CA ALA A 96 1.14 3.56 0.90
C ALA A 96 0.01 4.52 0.49
N PHE A 97 0.01 5.05 -0.73
CA PHE A 97 -1.06 5.91 -1.22
C PHE A 97 -2.43 5.21 -1.18
N LEU A 98 -2.51 3.96 -1.68
CA LEU A 98 -3.74 3.17 -1.64
C LEU A 98 -4.24 2.92 -0.22
N LEU A 99 -3.35 2.54 0.70
CA LEU A 99 -3.69 2.33 2.11
C LEU A 99 -4.17 3.63 2.77
N GLY A 100 -3.56 4.76 2.42
CA GLY A 100 -4.01 6.09 2.86
C GLY A 100 -5.44 6.36 2.41
N MET A 101 -5.72 6.20 1.13
CA MET A 101 -7.07 6.38 0.56
C MET A 101 -8.10 5.49 1.26
N ILE A 102 -7.79 4.20 1.46
CA ILE A 102 -8.67 3.25 2.16
C ILE A 102 -8.91 3.71 3.60
N THR A 103 -7.88 4.19 4.29
CA THR A 103 -8.00 4.68 5.67
C THR A 103 -8.97 5.86 5.76
N PHE A 104 -8.89 6.82 4.83
CA PHE A 104 -9.81 7.96 4.80
C PHE A 104 -11.24 7.55 4.44
N ILE A 105 -11.42 6.58 3.54
CA ILE A 105 -12.75 6.03 3.21
C ILE A 105 -13.37 5.36 4.43
N LEU A 106 -12.61 4.56 5.18
CA LEU A 106 -13.05 3.90 6.41
C LEU A 106 -13.31 4.87 7.56
N ALA A 107 -12.56 5.97 7.62
CA ALA A 107 -12.77 7.01 8.62
C ALA A 107 -14.13 7.71 8.46
N GLY A 108 -14.67 7.80 7.24
CA GLY A 108 -15.98 8.40 6.97
C GLY A 108 -17.11 7.80 7.81
N PRO A 109 -17.38 6.49 7.71
CA PRO A 109 -18.36 5.81 8.56
C PRO A 109 -18.08 5.94 10.07
N ILE A 110 -16.82 5.86 10.50
CA ILE A 110 -16.44 5.95 11.92
C ILE A 110 -16.74 7.35 12.48
N SER A 111 -16.61 8.39 11.66
CA SER A 111 -16.92 9.78 12.04
C SER A 111 -18.40 10.02 12.38
N ILE A 112 -19.29 9.12 11.94
CA ILE A 112 -20.72 9.18 12.29
C ILE A 112 -20.91 8.86 13.77
N LEU A 113 -20.12 7.94 14.32
CA LEU A 113 -20.18 7.55 15.73
C LEU A 113 -19.38 8.50 16.62
N ILE A 114 -18.24 9.01 16.13
CA ILE A 114 -17.31 9.82 16.92
C ILE A 114 -17.20 11.22 16.32
N LYS A 115 -17.75 12.21 17.03
CA LYS A 115 -17.82 13.62 16.58
C LYS A 115 -16.46 14.36 16.57
N ILE A 116 -15.39 13.75 17.06
CA ILE A 116 -14.05 14.36 17.08
C ILE A 116 -13.38 14.10 15.72
N PRO A 117 -12.92 15.13 14.98
CA PRO A 117 -12.53 14.99 13.57
C PRO A 117 -11.31 14.09 13.32
N ILE A 118 -10.38 14.00 14.26
CA ILE A 118 -9.11 13.26 14.08
C ILE A 118 -9.25 11.77 14.46
N VAL A 119 -10.12 11.47 15.44
CA VAL A 119 -10.25 10.13 16.01
C VAL A 119 -10.65 9.07 14.97
N PRO A 120 -11.62 9.32 14.07
CA PRO A 120 -11.99 8.35 13.03
C PRO A 120 -10.82 7.93 12.14
N ILE A 121 -9.91 8.87 11.82
CA ILE A 121 -8.72 8.59 11.00
C ILE A 121 -7.75 7.69 11.77
N ILE A 122 -7.48 8.02 13.04
CA ILE A 122 -6.59 7.22 13.89
C ILE A 122 -7.15 5.81 14.09
N SER A 123 -8.45 5.68 14.36
CA SER A 123 -9.12 4.39 14.52
C SER A 123 -9.07 3.55 13.25
N ALA A 124 -9.40 4.15 12.09
CA ALA A 124 -9.30 3.46 10.80
C ALA A 124 -7.86 3.01 10.51
N ALA A 125 -6.87 3.88 10.74
CA ALA A 125 -5.47 3.56 10.54
C ALA A 125 -5.02 2.41 11.44
N ALA A 126 -5.41 2.42 12.72
CA ALA A 126 -5.08 1.37 13.67
C ALA A 126 -5.68 0.01 13.26
N ILE A 127 -6.97 -0.02 12.89
CA ILE A 127 -7.63 -1.24 12.43
C ILE A 127 -6.93 -1.79 11.18
N LEU A 128 -6.67 -0.92 10.20
CA LEU A 128 -6.04 -1.32 8.94
C LEU A 128 -4.60 -1.79 9.16
N TRP A 129 -3.86 -1.16 10.07
CA TRP A 129 -2.51 -1.56 10.46
C TRP A 129 -2.50 -2.94 11.12
N VAL A 130 -3.43 -3.22 12.04
CA VAL A 130 -3.56 -4.54 12.68
C VAL A 130 -3.93 -5.60 11.65
N ALA A 131 -4.93 -5.34 10.79
CA ALA A 131 -5.34 -6.25 9.74
C ALA A 131 -4.18 -6.59 8.79
N LEU A 132 -3.43 -5.56 8.38
CA LEU A 132 -2.25 -5.73 7.52
C LEU A 132 -1.17 -6.56 8.20
N ARG A 133 -0.95 -6.38 9.51
CA ARG A 133 0.01 -7.16 10.29
C ARG A 133 -0.37 -8.63 10.38
N ILE A 134 -1.64 -8.93 10.57
CA ILE A 134 -2.18 -10.30 10.59
C ILE A 134 -1.99 -10.97 9.22
N ILE A 135 -2.42 -10.31 8.15
CA ILE A 135 -2.27 -10.81 6.78
C ILE A 135 -0.79 -11.03 6.44
N SER A 136 0.06 -10.08 6.82
CA SER A 136 1.50 -10.19 6.62
C SER A 136 2.12 -11.35 7.39
N SER A 137 1.61 -11.72 8.57
CA SER A 137 2.10 -12.90 9.29
C SER A 137 1.66 -14.20 8.62
N TYR A 138 0.42 -14.29 8.13
CA TYR A 138 -0.05 -15.48 7.41
C TYR A 138 0.74 -15.72 6.12
N ILE A 139 1.01 -14.65 5.36
CA ILE A 139 1.82 -14.74 4.13
C ILE A 139 3.29 -15.05 4.45
N GLY A 140 3.80 -14.56 5.59
CA GLY A 140 5.13 -14.90 6.08
C GLY A 140 5.31 -16.37 6.44
N SER A 141 4.31 -16.97 7.09
CA SER A 141 4.34 -18.40 7.44
C SER A 141 4.26 -19.33 6.23
N ALA A 142 3.85 -18.85 5.06
CA ALA A 142 3.76 -19.66 3.84
C ALA A 142 5.10 -19.79 3.07
N LYS A 143 6.20 -19.22 3.59
CA LYS A 143 7.48 -19.13 2.84
C LYS A 143 8.76 -19.36 3.65
N ASP A 144 8.67 -19.95 4.83
CA ASP A 144 9.87 -20.50 5.48
C ASP A 144 10.01 -21.97 5.04
N TYR A 145 10.30 -22.17 3.76
CA TYR A 145 10.93 -23.43 3.35
C TYR A 145 12.34 -23.39 3.89
N ILE A 146 12.70 -24.44 4.62
CA ILE A 146 14.06 -24.62 5.11
C ILE A 146 14.98 -24.63 3.89
N SER A 147 16.00 -23.78 3.92
CA SER A 147 16.90 -23.65 2.79
C SER A 147 17.64 -24.96 2.57
N LEU A 148 18.11 -25.20 1.35
CA LEU A 148 18.87 -26.41 1.03
C LEU A 148 20.07 -26.55 1.98
N GLU A 149 20.73 -25.44 2.33
CA GLU A 149 21.87 -25.45 3.25
C GLU A 149 21.48 -25.94 4.65
N GLU A 150 20.36 -25.48 5.18
CA GLU A 150 19.87 -25.85 6.51
C GLU A 150 19.37 -27.30 6.53
N ALA A 151 18.68 -27.75 5.47
CA ALA A 151 18.30 -29.15 5.30
C ALA A 151 19.54 -30.08 5.23
N VAL A 152 20.58 -29.65 4.50
CA VAL A 152 21.85 -30.37 4.41
C VAL A 152 22.58 -30.42 5.75
N GLU A 153 22.57 -29.34 6.53
CA GLU A 153 23.21 -29.29 7.86
C GLU A 153 22.51 -30.23 8.84
N ILE A 154 21.17 -30.24 8.86
CA ILE A 154 20.37 -31.17 9.65
C ILE A 154 20.72 -32.61 9.31
N VAL A 155 20.73 -32.96 8.01
CA VAL A 155 21.04 -34.33 7.57
C VAL A 155 22.49 -34.71 7.85
N LYS A 156 23.47 -33.81 7.64
CA LYS A 156 24.88 -34.06 7.99
C LYS A 156 25.04 -34.35 9.48
N SER A 157 24.40 -33.55 10.34
CA SER A 157 24.47 -33.73 11.78
C SER A 157 23.89 -35.08 12.22
N LEU A 158 22.80 -35.51 11.57
CA LEU A 158 22.15 -36.79 11.83
C LEU A 158 22.98 -37.96 11.31
N HIS A 159 23.55 -37.85 10.11
CA HIS A 159 24.42 -38.86 9.53
C HIS A 159 25.66 -39.09 10.40
N ILE A 160 26.36 -38.02 10.82
CA ILE A 160 27.53 -38.12 11.71
C ILE A 160 27.17 -38.80 13.03
N LYS A 161 26.00 -38.49 13.62
CA LYS A 161 25.54 -39.15 14.85
C LYS A 161 25.23 -40.64 14.66
N LEU A 162 24.76 -41.05 13.49
CA LEU A 162 24.35 -42.42 13.19
C LEU A 162 25.51 -43.31 12.71
N THR A 163 26.42 -42.79 11.90
CA THR A 163 27.49 -43.57 11.27
C THR A 163 28.88 -43.31 11.86
N GLY A 164 29.06 -42.22 12.63
CA GLY A 164 30.35 -41.85 13.22
C GLY A 164 31.40 -41.37 12.20
N LEU A 165 31.07 -41.29 10.91
CA LEU A 165 31.96 -40.88 9.83
C LEU A 165 31.98 -39.35 9.71
N ARG A 166 33.17 -38.74 9.76
CA ARG A 166 33.35 -37.27 9.71
C ARG A 166 33.34 -36.67 8.31
N SER A 167 33.53 -37.48 7.27
CA SER A 167 33.51 -37.03 5.87
C SER A 167 32.19 -37.43 5.22
N VAL A 168 31.37 -36.44 4.94
CA VAL A 168 30.07 -36.60 4.30
C VAL A 168 30.12 -35.94 2.93
N GLU A 169 30.18 -36.76 1.88
CA GLU A 169 29.98 -36.29 0.49
C GLU A 169 28.50 -36.40 0.15
N ILE A 170 27.89 -35.26 -0.21
CA ILE A 170 26.51 -35.20 -0.67
C ILE A 170 26.54 -35.54 -2.15
N LEU A 171 25.83 -36.59 -2.54
CA LEU A 171 25.77 -37.01 -3.94
C LEU A 171 24.70 -36.24 -4.70
N GLU A 172 23.52 -36.09 -4.10
CA GLU A 172 22.37 -35.41 -4.71
C GLU A 172 21.54 -34.71 -3.63
N ALA A 173 21.04 -33.52 -3.94
CA ALA A 173 20.05 -32.85 -3.12
C ALA A 173 19.03 -32.11 -4.00
N GLU A 174 17.77 -32.51 -3.92
CA GLU A 174 16.69 -31.99 -4.76
C GLU A 174 15.43 -31.73 -3.93
N LEU A 175 14.73 -30.64 -4.22
CA LEU A 175 13.42 -30.37 -3.64
C LEU A 175 12.36 -31.13 -4.43
N GLN A 176 11.65 -32.05 -3.79
CA GLN A 176 10.56 -32.79 -4.42
C GLN A 176 9.26 -31.98 -4.28
N PRO A 177 8.73 -31.36 -5.37
CA PRO A 177 7.61 -30.42 -5.26
C PRO A 177 6.26 -31.08 -4.96
N SER A 178 6.15 -32.40 -5.15
CA SER A 178 4.92 -33.16 -4.94
C SER A 178 4.59 -33.33 -3.45
N ASP A 179 5.60 -33.59 -2.63
CA ASP A 179 5.45 -33.93 -1.21
C ASP A 179 6.04 -32.87 -0.29
N ASN A 180 6.59 -31.79 -0.86
CA ASN A 180 7.23 -30.70 -0.13
C ASN A 180 8.37 -31.17 0.78
N THR A 181 9.16 -32.13 0.29
CA THR A 181 10.29 -32.71 1.02
C THR A 181 11.59 -32.50 0.26
N TRP A 182 12.66 -32.17 0.98
CA TRP A 182 14.02 -32.27 0.50
C TRP A 182 14.47 -33.73 0.45
N PHE A 183 14.92 -34.17 -0.70
CA PHE A 183 15.57 -35.45 -0.89
C PHE A 183 17.08 -35.23 -0.90
N ILE A 184 17.79 -35.84 0.04
CA ILE A 184 19.24 -35.69 0.20
C ILE A 184 19.88 -37.08 0.24
N ARG A 185 20.83 -37.33 -0.68
CA ARG A 185 21.59 -38.58 -0.78
C ARG A 185 23.02 -38.40 -0.28
N ILE A 186 23.42 -39.28 0.63
CA ILE A 186 24.76 -39.34 1.21
C ILE A 186 25.24 -40.79 1.15
N GLY A 187 26.19 -41.08 0.26
CA GLY A 187 26.63 -42.46 0.00
C GLY A 187 25.46 -43.38 -0.35
N ASP A 188 25.32 -44.49 0.37
CA ASP A 188 24.24 -45.48 0.20
C ASP A 188 22.94 -45.15 0.97
N LEU A 189 22.89 -44.01 1.67
CA LEU A 189 21.76 -43.61 2.49
C LEU A 189 20.99 -42.45 1.87
N GLU A 190 19.67 -42.57 1.92
CA GLU A 190 18.73 -41.55 1.46
C GLU A 190 17.99 -40.96 2.65
N TYR A 191 17.85 -39.64 2.65
CA TYR A 191 17.16 -38.87 3.67
C TYR A 191 16.06 -38.04 3.02
N LYS A 192 14.85 -38.15 3.57
CA LYS A 192 13.73 -37.25 3.25
C LYS A 192 13.49 -36.33 4.43
N VAL A 193 13.63 -35.03 4.19
CA VAL A 193 13.41 -33.97 5.18
C VAL A 193 12.19 -33.16 4.77
N ASP A 194 11.26 -32.95 5.67
CA ASP A 194 10.12 -32.06 5.41
C ASP A 194 10.62 -30.62 5.28
N ALA A 195 10.34 -29.99 4.13
CA ALA A 195 10.81 -28.65 3.83
C ALA A 195 10.14 -27.56 4.69
N SER A 196 9.03 -27.88 5.37
CA SER A 196 8.29 -26.95 6.24
C SER A 196 8.62 -27.10 7.73
N SER A 197 9.04 -28.28 8.18
CA SER A 197 9.33 -28.53 9.61
C SER A 197 10.82 -28.79 9.90
N GLY A 198 11.56 -29.29 8.92
CA GLY A 198 12.97 -29.66 9.09
C GLY A 198 13.16 -31.03 9.70
N ASP A 199 12.06 -31.73 9.96
CA ASP A 199 12.09 -33.06 10.51
C ASP A 199 12.46 -34.08 9.43
N VAL A 200 13.29 -35.05 9.81
CA VAL A 200 13.66 -36.18 8.96
C VAL A 200 12.49 -37.17 8.96
N VAL A 201 11.64 -37.10 7.94
CA VAL A 201 10.44 -37.94 7.79
C VAL A 201 10.81 -39.40 7.56
N ARG A 202 11.89 -39.65 6.81
CA ARG A 202 12.35 -41.01 6.51
C ARG A 202 13.84 -41.04 6.22
N TRP A 203 14.51 -42.08 6.69
CA TRP A 203 15.88 -42.40 6.29
C TRP A 203 16.02 -43.91 6.09
N GLY A 204 16.86 -44.32 5.13
CA GLY A 204 17.07 -45.73 4.83
C GLY A 204 18.17 -45.97 3.81
N ARG A 205 18.60 -47.24 3.70
CA ARG A 205 19.49 -47.65 2.60
C ARG A 205 18.70 -47.76 1.31
N LEU A 206 19.33 -47.37 0.20
CA LEU A 206 18.85 -47.69 -1.14
C LEU A 206 18.55 -49.19 -1.22
N SER A 207 17.27 -49.53 -1.37
CA SER A 207 16.89 -50.89 -1.75
C SER A 207 17.37 -51.04 -3.18
N LYS A 208 18.43 -51.82 -3.39
CA LYS A 208 18.80 -52.28 -4.74
C LYS A 208 17.55 -52.91 -5.35
N ILE A 209 17.00 -52.25 -6.37
CA ILE A 209 16.20 -52.92 -7.40
C ILE A 209 17.19 -53.75 -8.21
#